data_AF-A0A431K451-F1
#
_entry.id   AF-A0A431K451-F1
#
_cell.length_a   1.000
_cell.length_b   1.000
_cell.length_c   1.000
_cell.angle_alpha   90.00
_cell.angle_beta   90.00
_cell.angle_gamma   90.00
#
_symmetry.space_group_name_H-M   'P 1'
#
loop_
_entity.id
_entity.type
_entity.pdbx_description
1 polymer ?
#
loop_
_entity_poly.entity_id
_entity_poly.type
_entity_poly.pdbx_seq_one_letter_code
_entity_poly.pdbx_strand_id
1 'polypeptide(L)'
;MNTNALRWLAGALMLGGGWLPAAMAQVPVPKPDLDPGAVALRCELHMARAPETVQVLYFYLSDARRAVYETDGNPLGNVVQFSRQRIVVTRSSTDGGVRNYVFDRMIGSLTMSSPGQMGGKEGWTLSGECLRVDASRQKF
;
A
#
# COMPACT_ATOMS: atom_id res chain seq x y z
N MET A 1 -41.96 -0.19 13.83
CA MET A 1 -40.51 -0.43 13.83
C MET A 1 -40.23 -1.65 12.96
N ASN A 2 -40.32 -1.48 11.65
CA ASN A 2 -39.22 -1.35 10.67
C ASN A 2 -38.41 -2.65 10.46
N THR A 3 -38.93 -3.61 9.68
CA THR A 3 -38.75 -3.86 8.22
C THR A 3 -37.41 -4.50 7.87
N ASN A 4 -37.38 -5.83 7.78
CA ASN A 4 -36.34 -6.60 7.10
C ASN A 4 -36.96 -7.92 6.59
N ALA A 5 -37.35 -7.95 5.32
CA ALA A 5 -37.54 -9.20 4.58
C ALA A 5 -37.44 -8.92 3.07
N LEU A 6 -36.59 -9.70 2.44
CA LEU A 6 -36.14 -9.63 1.06
C LEU A 6 -37.28 -9.55 0.04
N ARG A 7 -37.13 -8.67 -0.94
CA ARG A 7 -37.75 -8.78 -2.26
C ARG A 7 -36.68 -8.55 -3.33
N TRP A 8 -36.19 -9.63 -3.92
CA TRP A 8 -35.48 -9.61 -5.20
C TRP A 8 -36.30 -10.42 -6.19
N LEU A 9 -37.07 -9.73 -7.02
CA LEU A 9 -37.69 -10.26 -8.24
C LEU A 9 -38.06 -9.05 -9.12
N ALA A 10 -37.25 -8.81 -10.14
CA ALA A 10 -37.56 -8.13 -11.42
C ALA A 10 -36.20 -7.80 -12.08
N GLY A 11 -35.92 -8.09 -13.34
CA GLY A 11 -36.66 -8.73 -14.40
C GLY A 11 -35.69 -8.85 -15.56
N ALA A 12 -35.58 -10.04 -16.14
CA ALA A 12 -34.81 -10.23 -17.36
C ALA A 12 -35.65 -9.68 -18.52
N LEU A 13 -35.21 -8.55 -19.10
CA LEU A 13 -35.61 -8.13 -20.43
C LEU A 13 -34.34 -8.10 -21.29
N MET A 14 -34.14 -9.16 -22.06
CA MET A 14 -33.33 -9.08 -23.27
C MET A 14 -34.15 -8.32 -24.31
N LEU A 15 -33.57 -7.32 -24.97
CA LEU A 15 -33.83 -6.91 -26.35
C LEU A 15 -32.88 -5.75 -26.70
N GLY A 16 -32.22 -5.83 -27.86
CA GLY A 16 -31.65 -4.66 -28.55
C GLY A 16 -30.14 -4.69 -28.70
N GLY A 17 -29.69 -5.00 -29.93
CA GLY A 17 -28.28 -5.01 -30.31
C GLY A 17 -27.59 -3.65 -30.20
N GLY A 18 -26.28 -3.73 -29.98
CA GLY A 18 -25.36 -2.60 -29.99
C GLY A 18 -23.97 -3.14 -29.73
N TRP A 19 -23.16 -3.19 -30.78
CA TRP A 19 -21.75 -3.56 -30.71
C TRP A 19 -20.99 -2.55 -29.85
N LEU A 20 -20.61 -2.96 -28.64
CA LEU A 20 -19.49 -2.36 -27.92
C LEU A 20 -18.78 -3.51 -27.21
N PRO A 21 -17.47 -3.75 -27.44
CA PRO A 21 -16.72 -4.62 -26.55
C PRO A 21 -16.83 -3.98 -25.17
N ALA A 22 -17.37 -4.73 -24.22
CA ALA A 22 -17.43 -4.33 -22.83
C ALA A 22 -16.02 -3.91 -22.42
N ALA A 23 -15.79 -2.59 -22.36
CA ALA A 23 -14.72 -2.04 -21.57
C ALA A 23 -14.91 -2.69 -20.21
N MET A 24 -13.97 -3.55 -19.83
CA MET A 24 -13.98 -4.20 -18.54
C MET A 24 -14.14 -3.08 -17.54
N ALA A 25 -15.35 -2.93 -17.00
CA ALA A 25 -15.65 -1.95 -15.99
C ALA A 25 -14.74 -2.37 -14.84
N GLN A 26 -13.63 -1.64 -14.71
CA GLN A 26 -12.64 -1.86 -13.68
C GLN A 26 -13.42 -1.74 -12.38
N VAL A 27 -13.69 -2.88 -11.74
CA VAL A 27 -14.31 -2.91 -10.42
C VAL A 27 -13.44 -2.00 -9.58
N PRO A 28 -13.95 -0.86 -9.09
CA PRO A 28 -13.16 0.00 -8.23
C PRO A 28 -12.80 -0.85 -7.02
N VAL A 29 -11.54 -1.25 -6.90
CA VAL A 29 -11.05 -1.83 -5.65
C VAL A 29 -11.33 -0.75 -4.62
N PRO A 30 -12.18 -1.02 -3.61
CA PRO A 30 -12.57 0.00 -2.67
C PRO A 30 -11.30 0.59 -2.08
N LYS A 31 -11.14 1.90 -2.22
CA LYS A 31 -10.14 2.66 -1.47
C LYS A 31 -10.28 2.17 -0.02
N PRO A 32 -9.21 1.65 0.61
CA PRO A 32 -9.35 1.23 1.98
C PRO A 32 -9.88 2.43 2.77
N ASP A 33 -10.67 2.19 3.83
CA ASP A 33 -11.22 3.22 4.74
C ASP A 33 -10.08 3.92 5.51
N LEU A 34 -9.20 4.56 4.74
CA LEU A 34 -8.08 5.36 5.13
C LEU A 34 -8.66 6.68 5.58
N ASP A 35 -8.15 7.19 6.70
CA ASP A 35 -8.56 8.50 7.19
C ASP A 35 -8.44 9.55 6.08
N PRO A 36 -9.35 10.53 6.03
CA PRO A 36 -9.33 11.60 5.03
C PRO A 36 -8.03 12.44 5.03
N GLY A 37 -7.19 12.32 6.06
CA GLY A 37 -5.87 12.93 6.16
C GLY A 37 -4.69 12.05 5.73
N ALA A 38 -4.92 10.84 5.22
CA ALA A 38 -3.84 9.94 4.80
C ALA A 38 -3.12 10.45 3.53
N VAL A 39 -1.80 10.39 3.54
CA VAL A 39 -0.92 10.78 2.43
C VAL A 39 -0.47 9.53 1.69
N ALA A 40 -0.73 9.47 0.38
CA ALA A 40 -0.20 8.41 -0.47
C ALA A 40 1.23 8.71 -0.91
N LEU A 41 2.09 7.69 -0.85
CA LEU A 41 3.49 7.73 -1.25
C LEU A 41 3.77 6.66 -2.30
N ARG A 42 4.58 7.02 -3.30
CA ARG A 42 5.22 6.11 -4.24
C ARG A 42 6.72 6.15 -3.99
N CYS A 43 7.31 5.01 -3.64
CA CYS A 43 8.74 4.90 -3.38
C CYS A 43 9.41 4.02 -4.45
N GLU A 44 10.46 4.52 -5.08
CA GLU A 44 11.31 3.77 -5.99
C GLU A 44 12.54 3.32 -5.23
N LEU A 45 12.66 2.02 -4.96
CA LEU A 45 13.73 1.47 -4.15
C LEU A 45 14.74 0.73 -5.02
N HIS A 46 16.02 0.93 -4.73
CA HIS A 46 17.12 0.31 -5.45
C HIS A 46 17.93 -0.60 -4.53
N MET A 47 18.41 -1.72 -5.06
CA MET A 47 19.38 -2.56 -4.36
C MET A 47 20.76 -1.88 -4.36
N ALA A 48 21.41 -1.81 -3.20
CA ALA A 48 22.76 -1.27 -3.10
C ALA A 48 23.78 -2.01 -3.98
N ARG A 49 23.57 -3.32 -4.23
CA ARG A 49 24.43 -4.16 -5.06
C ARG A 49 24.03 -4.20 -6.55
N ALA A 50 22.84 -3.71 -6.90
CA ALA A 50 22.25 -3.79 -8.24
C ALA A 50 21.30 -2.60 -8.46
N PRO A 51 21.83 -1.37 -8.65
CA PRO A 51 21.05 -0.14 -8.71
C PRO A 51 20.04 -0.09 -9.87
N GLU A 52 20.26 -0.89 -10.92
CA GLU A 52 19.34 -1.08 -12.04
C GLU A 52 18.04 -1.81 -11.65
N THR A 53 18.03 -2.51 -10.51
CA THR A 53 16.83 -3.17 -9.99
C THR A 53 15.99 -2.17 -9.21
N VAL A 54 14.94 -1.65 -9.86
CA VAL A 54 13.99 -0.72 -9.25
C VAL A 54 12.76 -1.47 -8.76
N GLN A 55 12.51 -1.44 -7.45
CA GLN A 55 11.27 -1.89 -6.85
C GLN A 55 10.38 -0.70 -6.52
N VAL A 56 9.24 -0.60 -7.20
CA VAL A 56 8.25 0.44 -6.90
C VAL A 56 7.29 -0.06 -5.83
N LEU A 57 7.23 0.64 -4.70
CA LEU A 57 6.32 0.35 -3.59
C LEU A 57 5.40 1.54 -3.33
N TYR A 58 4.21 1.26 -2.81
CA TYR A 58 3.21 2.26 -2.48
C TYR A 58 2.74 2.10 -1.04
N PHE A 59 2.58 3.22 -0.35
CA PHE A 59 2.18 3.25 1.05
C PHE A 59 1.22 4.41 1.30
N TYR A 60 0.42 4.28 2.35
CA TYR A 60 -0.33 5.39 2.92
C TYR A 60 0.19 5.73 4.31
N LEU A 61 0.47 7.01 4.57
CA LEU A 61 0.82 7.52 5.89
C LEU A 61 -0.37 8.24 6.50
N SER A 62 -0.79 7.86 7.71
CA SER A 62 -1.76 8.62 8.50
C SER A 62 -1.08 9.25 9.69
N ASP A 63 -0.92 10.58 9.64
CA ASP A 63 -0.42 11.36 10.78
C ASP A 63 -1.42 11.34 11.95
N ALA A 64 -2.73 11.32 11.66
CA ALA A 64 -3.78 11.29 12.68
C ALA A 64 -3.75 10.00 13.51
N ARG A 65 -3.56 8.85 12.85
CA ARG A 65 -3.50 7.52 13.50
C ARG A 65 -2.07 7.10 13.88
N ARG A 66 -1.07 7.91 13.53
CA ARG A 66 0.36 7.60 13.67
C ARG A 66 0.70 6.21 13.10
N ALA A 67 0.17 5.92 11.91
CA ALA A 67 0.19 4.60 11.29
C ALA A 67 0.64 4.66 9.82
N VAL A 68 1.21 3.54 9.35
CA VAL A 68 1.58 3.32 7.95
C VAL A 68 0.81 2.12 7.43
N TYR A 69 0.20 2.28 6.26
CA TYR A 69 -0.61 1.25 5.62
C TYR A 69 0.00 0.84 4.29
N GLU A 70 -0.19 -0.44 3.95
CA GLU A 70 -0.01 -0.96 2.61
C GLU A 70 -1.14 -0.49 1.68
N THR A 71 -0.98 -0.76 0.40
CA THR A 71 -1.94 -0.39 -0.65
C THR A 71 -3.32 -1.01 -0.47
N ASP A 72 -3.38 -2.18 0.14
CA ASP A 72 -4.62 -2.90 0.47
C ASP A 72 -5.31 -2.33 1.72
N GLY A 73 -4.72 -1.32 2.36
CA GLY A 73 -5.23 -0.67 3.57
C GLY A 73 -4.86 -1.36 4.87
N ASN A 74 -4.11 -2.46 4.82
CA ASN A 74 -3.67 -3.12 6.02
C ASN A 74 -2.49 -2.37 6.65
N PRO A 75 -2.37 -2.34 7.99
CA PRO A 75 -1.18 -1.78 8.63
C PRO A 75 0.08 -2.50 8.15
N LEU A 76 1.09 -1.73 7.73
CA LEU A 76 2.37 -2.27 7.25
C LEU A 76 3.09 -3.08 8.35
N GLY A 77 2.97 -2.65 9.61
CA GLY A 77 3.60 -3.28 10.74
C GLY A 77 3.54 -2.41 11.99
N ASN A 78 4.38 -2.73 12.96
CA ASN A 78 4.45 -2.00 14.22
C ASN A 78 5.29 -0.73 14.04
N VAL A 79 4.69 0.43 14.30
CA VAL A 79 5.39 1.71 14.28
C VAL A 79 6.21 1.84 15.56
N VAL A 80 7.54 1.78 15.45
CA VAL A 80 8.46 1.90 16.59
C VAL A 80 8.88 3.35 16.85
N GLN A 81 8.85 4.20 15.81
CA GLN A 81 9.12 5.62 15.92
C GLN A 81 8.19 6.40 14.98
N PHE A 82 7.59 7.47 15.48
CA PHE A 82 6.77 8.37 14.68
C PHE A 82 7.03 9.83 15.06
N SER A 83 7.70 10.55 14.19
CA SER A 83 8.01 11.98 14.35
C SER A 83 7.77 12.76 13.05
N ARG A 84 7.95 14.09 13.11
CA ARG A 84 7.88 14.95 11.92
C ARG A 84 9.00 14.68 10.92
N GLN A 85 10.14 14.17 11.38
CA GLN A 85 11.30 13.92 10.54
C GLN A 85 11.33 12.48 10.02
N ARG A 86 10.94 11.51 10.85
CA ARG A 86 11.15 10.10 10.57
C ARG A 86 10.03 9.22 11.09
N ILE A 87 9.69 8.21 10.30
CA ILE A 87 8.80 7.11 10.72
C ILE A 87 9.57 5.81 10.56
N VAL A 88 9.59 4.99 11.61
CA VAL A 88 10.22 3.66 11.58
C VAL A 88 9.16 2.61 11.86
N VAL A 89 9.07 1.62 10.98
CA VAL A 89 8.11 0.53 11.05
C VAL A 89 8.85 -0.80 11.00
N THR A 90 8.47 -1.72 11.88
CA THR A 90 9.00 -3.08 11.92
C THR A 90 7.89 -4.07 11.60
N ARG A 91 8.13 -4.95 10.64
CA ARG A 91 7.19 -5.97 10.18
C ARG A 91 7.82 -7.36 10.25
N SER A 92 7.15 -8.31 10.89
CA SER A 92 7.49 -9.72 10.77
C SER A 92 7.20 -10.22 9.36
N SER A 93 8.15 -10.90 8.74
CA SER A 93 8.01 -11.46 7.41
C SER A 93 7.57 -12.92 7.49
N THR A 94 6.91 -13.41 6.44
CA THR A 94 6.40 -14.78 6.35
C THR A 94 7.49 -15.84 6.34
N ASP A 95 8.73 -15.45 6.04
CA ASP A 95 9.91 -16.32 6.12
C ASP A 95 10.56 -16.36 7.50
N GLY A 96 9.87 -15.84 8.53
CA GLY A 96 10.36 -15.79 9.92
C GLY A 96 11.35 -14.64 10.18
N GLY A 97 11.72 -13.87 9.16
CA GLY A 97 12.58 -12.70 9.28
C GLY A 97 11.84 -11.46 9.78
N VAL A 98 12.60 -10.38 9.99
CA VAL A 98 12.07 -9.06 10.32
C VAL A 98 12.46 -8.09 9.20
N ARG A 99 11.53 -7.25 8.76
CA ARG A 99 11.79 -6.14 7.85
C ARG A 99 11.62 -4.82 8.57
N ASN A 100 12.57 -3.92 8.37
CA ASN A 100 12.53 -2.56 8.90
C ASN A 100 12.34 -1.58 7.75
N TYR A 101 11.40 -0.66 7.93
CA TYR A 101 11.11 0.43 7.01
C TYR A 101 11.41 1.74 7.71
N VAL A 102 12.27 2.57 7.13
CA VAL A 102 12.64 3.89 7.64
C VAL A 102 12.24 4.92 6.59
N PHE A 103 11.16 5.64 6.86
CA PHE A 103 10.72 6.76 6.05
C PHE A 103 11.36 8.05 6.59
N ASP A 104 12.18 8.70 5.78
CA ASP A 104 12.71 10.02 6.09
C ASP A 104 11.86 11.09 5.38
N ARG A 105 11.07 11.82 6.17
CA ARG A 105 10.12 12.82 5.68
C ARG A 105 10.82 14.11 5.26
N MET A 106 12.03 14.38 5.75
CA MET A 106 12.75 15.61 5.45
C MET A 106 13.30 15.58 4.03
N ILE A 107 13.85 14.44 3.62
CA ILE A 107 14.46 14.26 2.30
C ILE A 107 13.57 13.46 1.33
N GLY A 108 12.42 12.95 1.80
CA GLY A 108 11.49 12.19 0.98
C GLY A 108 12.10 10.86 0.51
N SER A 109 12.60 10.04 1.44
CA SER A 109 13.21 8.75 1.10
C SER A 109 12.68 7.60 1.95
N LEU A 110 12.85 6.39 1.45
CA LEU A 110 12.59 5.15 2.18
C LEU A 110 13.83 4.26 2.12
N THR A 111 14.23 3.75 3.28
CA THR A 111 15.14 2.63 3.41
C THR A 111 14.38 1.42 3.91
N MET A 112 14.44 0.31 3.19
CA MET A 112 13.91 -0.98 3.60
C MET A 112 15.07 -1.93 3.82
N SER A 113 15.18 -2.52 5.00
CA SER A 113 16.23 -3.51 5.29
C SER A 113 15.65 -4.78 5.88
N SER A 114 16.26 -5.88 5.51
CA SER A 114 16.04 -7.18 6.15
C SER A 114 17.34 -7.57 6.84
N PRO A 115 17.47 -7.36 8.17
CA PRO A 115 18.56 -7.96 8.92
C PRO A 115 18.55 -9.47 8.68
N GLY A 116 19.69 -10.01 8.23
CA GLY A 116 19.82 -11.45 8.06
C GLY A 116 19.75 -12.12 9.43
N GLN A 117 18.74 -12.97 9.66
CA GLN A 117 18.93 -14.42 9.85
C GLN A 117 17.68 -15.10 10.46
N MET A 118 17.13 -16.02 9.66
CA MET A 118 16.69 -17.36 10.07
C MET A 118 16.87 -18.24 8.80
N GLY A 119 17.75 -19.26 8.83
CA GLY A 119 17.98 -20.16 7.68
C GLY A 119 19.05 -19.75 6.65
N GLY A 120 20.06 -18.95 7.02
CA GLY A 120 21.26 -18.75 6.20
C GLY A 120 21.15 -17.75 5.03
N LYS A 121 20.05 -17.01 4.89
CA LYS A 121 19.94 -15.92 3.91
C LYS A 121 20.79 -14.72 4.31
N GLU A 122 21.56 -14.17 3.37
CA GLU A 122 22.30 -12.93 3.55
C GLU A 122 21.32 -11.75 3.72
N GLY A 123 21.64 -10.81 4.62
CA GLY A 123 20.85 -9.60 4.80
C GLY A 123 20.93 -8.67 3.58
N TRP A 124 19.90 -7.85 3.39
CA TRP A 124 19.85 -6.89 2.29
C TRP A 124 19.24 -5.56 2.70
N THR A 125 19.57 -4.52 1.93
CA THR A 125 19.04 -3.17 2.07
C THR A 125 18.65 -2.63 0.69
N LEU A 126 17.43 -2.11 0.61
CA LEU A 126 16.97 -1.28 -0.49
C LEU A 126 16.80 0.16 -0.01
N SER A 127 17.10 1.12 -0.86
CA SER A 127 16.89 2.53 -0.57
C SER A 127 16.49 3.31 -1.81
N GLY A 128 15.71 4.37 -1.64
CA GLY A 128 15.47 5.32 -2.72
C GLY A 128 14.44 6.38 -2.36
N GLU A 129 13.96 7.07 -3.38
CA GLU A 129 13.15 8.28 -3.24
C GLU A 129 11.67 7.95 -3.14
N CYS A 130 10.95 8.74 -2.35
CA CYS A 130 9.51 8.67 -2.19
C CYS A 130 8.86 9.98 -2.59
N LEU A 131 7.87 9.88 -3.47
CA LEU A 131 7.10 11.01 -3.97
C LEU A 131 5.68 10.93 -3.41
N ARG A 132 5.14 12.08 -3.00
CA ARG A 132 3.73 12.20 -2.67
C ARG A 132 2.91 12.09 -3.94
N VAL A 133 1.90 11.25 -3.89
CA VAL A 133 1.02 10.96 -5.03
C VAL A 133 -0.43 11.13 -4.64
N ASP A 134 -1.30 11.29 -5.64
CA ASP A 134 -2.74 11.38 -5.41
C ASP A 134 -3.32 9.99 -5.12
N ALA A 135 -3.92 9.84 -3.93
CA ALA A 135 -4.55 8.61 -3.48
C ALA A 135 -5.75 8.17 -4.36
N SER A 136 -6.36 9.10 -5.10
CA SER A 136 -7.52 8.85 -5.98
C SER A 136 -7.13 8.41 -7.40
N ARG A 137 -5.86 8.59 -7.78
CA ARG A 137 -5.36 8.27 -9.14
C ARG A 137 -4.63 6.94 -9.23
N GLN A 138 -4.52 6.21 -8.12
CA GLN A 138 -3.86 4.91 -8.10
C GLN A 138 -4.88 3.84 -8.47
N LYS A 139 -4.88 3.46 -9.75
CA LYS A 139 -5.55 2.23 -10.19
C LYS A 139 -4.73 1.06 -9.66
N PHE A 140 -5.35 0.24 -8.83
CA PHE A 140 -4.87 -1.10 -8.50
C PHE A 140 -5.09 -2.02 -9.70
#